data_AF-A0A432H1P4-F1
#
_entry.id   AF-A0A432H1P4-F1
#
_cell.length_a   1.000
_cell.length_b   1.000
_cell.length_c   1.000
_cell.angle_alpha   90.00
_cell.angle_beta   90.00
_cell.angle_gamma   90.00
#
_symmetry.space_group_name_H-M   'P 1'
#
loop_
_entity.id
_entity.type
_entity.pdbx_description
1 polymer ?
#
loop_
_entity_poly.entity_id
_entity_poly.type
_entity_poly.pdbx_seq_one_letter_code
_entity_poly.pdbx_strand_id
1 'polypeptide(L)'
;MPKKKPSPPRAAAKASSQTDSDQLDFGDLTLGIVAAVVMPVLVAILLGIVGMPVGGSGGLNADQAQQFRDVRGYTPPMTIKEAQIILQRVQFWVDDRAAEYIRRSRSTDAAQEKNYWQGIAIGVLGEAADDLSRVLDATALDLEIKTLVRDATQEWISKIDTLRFELDQEDPFRQIR
;
A
#
# COMPACT_ATOMS: atom_id res chain seq x y z
N MET A 1 -42.19 -27.23 -12.50
CA MET A 1 -42.47 -26.01 -11.71
C MET A 1 -41.55 -25.98 -10.49
N PRO A 2 -40.80 -24.89 -10.23
CA PRO A 2 -39.89 -24.78 -9.09
C PRO A 2 -40.59 -24.15 -7.88
N LYS A 3 -40.33 -24.63 -6.65
CA LYS A 3 -40.69 -23.89 -5.42
C LYS A 3 -39.56 -23.92 -4.39
N LYS A 4 -39.21 -22.70 -3.96
CA LYS A 4 -38.13 -22.22 -3.08
C LYS A 4 -38.10 -22.88 -1.69
N LYS A 5 -36.88 -23.02 -1.14
CA LYS A 5 -36.60 -23.25 0.29
C LYS A 5 -36.86 -21.96 1.11
N PRO A 6 -37.44 -22.02 2.31
CA PRO A 6 -37.53 -20.87 3.22
C PRO A 6 -36.34 -20.80 4.21
N SER A 7 -35.83 -19.58 4.41
CA SER A 7 -34.71 -19.17 5.26
C SER A 7 -35.04 -19.19 6.78
N PRO A 8 -34.03 -19.24 7.69
CA PRO A 8 -34.27 -19.26 9.14
C PRO A 8 -34.54 -17.84 9.72
N PRO A 9 -35.33 -17.73 10.81
CA PRO A 9 -35.74 -16.44 11.39
C PRO A 9 -34.68 -15.80 12.31
N ARG A 10 -34.69 -14.46 12.33
CA ARG A 10 -33.79 -13.52 13.04
C ARG A 10 -34.36 -13.11 14.42
N ALA A 11 -33.45 -12.76 15.34
CA ALA A 11 -33.60 -12.61 16.81
C ALA A 11 -34.42 -11.42 17.37
N ALA A 12 -34.85 -11.55 18.65
CA ALA A 12 -35.07 -10.51 19.68
C ALA A 12 -35.46 -11.21 21.02
N ALA A 13 -35.24 -10.75 22.27
CA ALA A 13 -34.44 -9.71 22.93
C ALA A 13 -34.37 -10.07 24.45
N LYS A 14 -33.47 -9.42 25.20
CA LYS A 14 -33.19 -9.59 26.64
C LYS A 14 -34.38 -9.33 27.58
N ALA A 15 -34.39 -10.02 28.73
CA ALA A 15 -34.81 -9.44 30.02
C ALA A 15 -34.31 -10.30 31.20
N SER A 16 -33.66 -9.66 32.17
CA SER A 16 -33.75 -10.05 33.59
C SER A 16 -33.64 -8.77 34.43
N SER A 17 -34.79 -8.34 34.92
CA SER A 17 -34.96 -7.29 35.93
C SER A 17 -34.66 -7.86 37.32
N GLN A 18 -34.02 -7.11 38.21
CA GLN A 18 -34.59 -6.84 39.53
C GLN A 18 -33.85 -5.74 40.30
N THR A 19 -34.69 -4.97 40.99
CA THR A 19 -34.53 -3.74 41.77
C THR A 19 -33.83 -3.96 43.11
N ASP A 20 -33.07 -2.97 43.57
CA ASP A 20 -33.14 -2.35 44.93
C ASP A 20 -31.78 -1.78 45.32
N SER A 21 -31.72 -0.47 45.60
CA SER A 21 -30.77 0.13 46.55
C SER A 21 -31.03 1.63 46.70
N ASP A 22 -31.95 1.98 47.61
CA ASP A 22 -31.78 3.18 48.42
C ASP A 22 -30.71 2.88 49.48
N GLN A 23 -29.44 3.09 49.11
CA GLN A 23 -28.35 3.18 50.07
C GLN A 23 -27.31 4.15 49.50
N LEU A 24 -27.32 5.39 49.98
CA LEU A 24 -26.32 6.40 49.64
C LEU A 24 -24.94 5.91 50.09
N ASP A 25 -24.17 5.42 49.13
CA ASP A 25 -22.82 4.91 49.31
C ASP A 25 -21.84 6.08 49.47
N PHE A 26 -21.52 6.43 50.70
CA PHE A 26 -20.55 7.48 51.05
C PHE A 26 -19.11 7.16 50.57
N GLY A 27 -18.85 5.94 50.09
CA GLY A 27 -17.61 5.58 49.43
C GLY A 27 -17.44 6.24 48.05
N ASP A 28 -18.52 6.43 47.30
CA ASP A 28 -18.47 7.01 45.95
C ASP A 28 -18.27 8.53 45.99
N LEU A 29 -18.85 9.21 46.99
CA LEU A 29 -18.70 10.66 47.16
C LEU A 29 -17.27 11.06 47.56
N THR A 30 -16.60 10.26 48.39
CA THR A 30 -15.20 10.52 48.79
C THR A 30 -14.21 10.18 47.68
N LEU A 31 -14.44 9.10 46.93
CA LEU A 31 -13.65 8.78 45.73
C LEU A 31 -13.81 9.84 44.64
N GLY A 32 -15.02 10.38 44.45
CA GLY A 32 -15.31 11.43 43.49
C GLY A 32 -14.58 12.75 43.78
N ILE A 33 -14.53 13.18 45.05
CA ILE A 33 -13.82 14.41 45.45
C ILE A 33 -12.30 14.23 45.38
N VAL A 34 -11.77 13.08 45.82
CA VAL A 34 -10.33 12.79 45.73
C VAL A 34 -9.90 12.69 44.26
N ALA A 35 -10.67 12.03 43.40
CA ALA A 35 -10.41 12.00 41.97
C ALA A 35 -10.47 13.40 41.35
N ALA A 36 -11.43 14.24 41.73
CA ALA A 36 -11.60 15.58 41.17
C ALA A 36 -10.48 16.57 41.55
N VAL A 37 -9.86 16.42 42.72
CA VAL A 37 -8.79 17.33 43.18
C VAL A 37 -7.40 16.79 42.87
N VAL A 38 -7.19 15.48 42.97
CA VAL A 38 -5.85 14.86 42.82
C VAL A 38 -5.47 14.67 41.35
N MET A 39 -6.41 14.36 40.45
CA MET A 39 -6.12 14.23 39.01
C MET A 39 -5.59 15.52 38.38
N PRO A 40 -6.21 16.70 38.57
CA PRO A 40 -5.72 17.94 37.96
C PRO A 40 -4.33 18.32 38.44
N VAL A 41 -4.01 18.06 39.71
CA VAL A 41 -2.70 18.38 40.29
C VAL A 41 -1.61 17.45 39.76
N LEU A 42 -1.87 16.14 39.67
CA LEU A 42 -0.94 15.19 39.05
C LEU A 42 -0.72 15.47 37.56
N VAL A 43 -1.78 15.83 36.83
CA VAL A 43 -1.69 16.23 35.42
C VAL A 43 -0.88 17.52 35.26
N ALA A 44 -1.07 18.51 36.13
CA ALA A 44 -0.28 19.75 36.11
C ALA A 44 1.20 19.51 36.44
N ILE A 45 1.51 18.61 37.38
CA ILE A 45 2.90 18.24 37.71
C ILE A 45 3.55 17.47 36.56
N LEU A 46 2.84 16.53 35.94
CA LEU A 46 3.32 15.80 34.76
C LEU A 46 3.54 16.74 33.56
N LEU A 47 2.62 17.67 33.31
CA LEU A 47 2.79 18.69 32.27
C LEU A 47 3.87 19.73 32.60
N GLY A 48 4.15 19.98 33.88
CA GLY A 48 5.22 20.86 34.33
C GLY A 48 6.62 20.24 34.26
N ILE A 49 6.73 18.91 34.44
CA ILE A 49 8.00 18.16 34.35
C ILE A 49 8.31 17.75 32.90
N VAL A 50 7.29 17.46 32.07
CA VAL A 50 7.44 17.35 30.62
C VAL A 50 7.51 18.77 30.07
N GLY A 51 8.63 19.44 30.35
CA GLY A 51 8.96 20.75 29.83
C GLY A 51 8.74 20.76 28.32
N MET A 52 7.64 21.35 27.89
CA MET A 52 7.55 21.89 26.54
C MET A 52 8.56 23.03 26.49
N PRO A 53 9.57 22.99 25.61
CA PRO A 53 10.27 24.21 25.26
C PRO A 53 9.30 25.05 24.43
N VAL A 54 8.39 25.78 25.09
CA VAL A 54 7.64 26.85 24.43
C VAL A 54 8.60 28.02 24.29
N GLY A 55 9.25 28.06 23.14
CA GLY A 55 10.23 29.07 22.81
C GLY A 55 10.87 28.76 21.47
N GLY A 56 10.07 28.66 20.40
CA GLY A 56 10.62 28.78 19.06
C GLY A 56 11.30 30.14 18.96
N SER A 57 12.62 30.18 19.12
CA SER A 57 13.41 31.38 18.84
C SER A 57 13.10 31.80 17.40
N GLY A 58 12.69 33.05 17.21
CA GLY A 58 12.18 33.61 15.96
C GLY A 58 13.19 33.68 14.81
N GLY A 59 14.21 32.81 14.79
CA GLY A 59 15.19 32.65 13.72
C GLY A 59 15.42 31.19 13.29
N LEU A 60 15.24 30.20 14.18
CA LEU A 60 15.56 28.80 13.85
C LEU A 60 14.48 28.07 13.04
N ASN A 61 13.25 28.59 13.01
CA ASN A 61 12.16 28.02 12.21
C ASN A 61 12.37 28.21 10.71
N ALA A 62 12.99 29.32 10.29
CA ALA A 62 13.27 29.58 8.88
C ALA A 62 14.35 28.62 8.37
N ASP A 63 15.44 28.46 9.13
CA ASP A 63 16.54 27.55 8.78
C ASP A 63 16.13 26.08 8.85
N GLN A 64 15.33 25.68 9.85
CA GLN A 64 14.76 24.33 9.89
C GLN A 64 13.77 24.09 8.75
N ALA A 65 12.87 25.04 8.47
CA ALA A 65 11.95 24.92 7.34
C ALA A 65 12.69 24.90 6.00
N GLN A 66 13.79 25.64 5.86
CA GLN A 66 14.67 25.62 4.69
C GLN A 66 15.38 24.25 4.59
N GLN A 67 15.91 23.73 5.69
CA GLN A 67 16.53 22.39 5.73
C GLN A 67 15.52 21.28 5.40
N PHE A 68 14.27 21.37 5.87
CA PHE A 68 13.20 20.44 5.48
C PHE A 68 12.76 20.62 4.02
N ARG A 69 12.84 21.82 3.45
CA ARG A 69 12.63 22.05 2.00
C ARG A 69 13.78 21.50 1.17
N ASP A 70 15.01 21.61 1.64
CA ASP A 70 16.19 21.05 0.99
C ASP A 70 16.16 19.51 1.02
N VAL A 71 15.55 18.91 2.06
CA VAL A 71 15.30 17.45 2.14
C VAL A 71 14.11 17.01 1.27
N ARG A 72 13.20 17.89 0.84
CA ARG A 72 12.04 17.53 -0.02
C ARG A 72 12.39 17.06 -1.43
N GLY A 73 13.68 17.06 -1.81
CA GLY A 73 14.18 16.45 -3.05
C GLY A 73 15.08 15.23 -2.83
N TYR A 74 15.38 14.86 -1.57
CA TYR A 74 16.28 13.75 -1.29
C TYR A 74 15.52 12.42 -1.39
N THR A 75 15.56 11.81 -2.56
CA THR A 75 15.24 10.39 -2.71
C THR A 75 16.53 9.62 -2.46
N PRO A 76 16.62 8.80 -1.39
CA PRO A 76 17.83 8.03 -1.15
C PRO A 76 18.14 7.14 -2.37
N PRO A 77 19.43 7.00 -2.73
CA PRO A 77 19.82 6.15 -3.86
C PRO A 77 19.38 4.71 -3.59
N MET A 78 18.87 4.05 -4.64
CA MET A 78 18.41 2.67 -4.54
C MET A 78 19.59 1.76 -4.22
N THR A 79 19.43 0.89 -3.22
CA THR A 79 20.46 -0.10 -2.90
C THR A 79 20.43 -1.27 -3.89
N ILE A 80 21.56 -1.96 -4.06
CA ILE A 80 21.64 -3.18 -4.90
C ILE A 80 20.63 -4.24 -4.45
N LYS A 81 20.36 -4.37 -3.15
CA LYS A 81 19.38 -5.33 -2.62
C LYS A 81 17.95 -4.97 -3.04
N GLU A 82 17.59 -3.69 -3.01
CA GLU A 82 16.27 -3.24 -3.47
C GLU A 82 16.11 -3.48 -4.97
N ALA A 83 17.14 -3.19 -5.78
CA ALA A 83 17.13 -3.48 -7.21
C ALA A 83 16.94 -4.98 -7.48
N GLN A 84 17.64 -5.86 -6.73
CA GLN A 84 17.47 -7.31 -6.85
C GLN A 84 16.07 -7.78 -6.47
N ILE A 85 15.47 -7.22 -5.42
CA ILE A 85 14.08 -7.54 -5.02
C ILE A 85 13.11 -7.15 -6.14
N ILE A 86 13.31 -5.98 -6.75
CA ILE A 86 12.50 -5.53 -7.88
C ILE A 86 12.67 -6.48 -9.07
N LEU A 87 13.90 -6.86 -9.42
CA LEU A 87 14.16 -7.80 -10.51
C LEU A 87 13.53 -9.18 -10.26
N GLN A 88 13.60 -9.72 -9.05
CA GLN A 88 12.93 -10.97 -8.68
C GLN A 88 11.41 -10.86 -8.79
N ARG A 89 10.86 -9.72 -8.36
CA ARG A 89 9.43 -9.44 -8.50
C ARG A 89 9.02 -9.36 -9.98
N VAL A 90 9.78 -8.64 -10.81
CA VAL A 90 9.56 -8.57 -12.26
C VAL A 90 9.60 -9.97 -12.88
N GLN A 91 10.58 -10.79 -12.53
CA GLN A 91 10.65 -12.17 -13.00
C GLN A 91 9.36 -12.93 -12.67
N PHE A 92 8.86 -12.83 -11.44
CA PHE A 92 7.58 -13.44 -11.07
C PHE A 92 6.39 -12.88 -11.89
N TRP A 93 6.30 -11.57 -12.05
CA TRP A 93 5.20 -10.97 -12.83
C TRP A 93 5.23 -11.37 -14.31
N VAL A 94 6.41 -11.41 -14.92
CA VAL A 94 6.55 -11.71 -16.35
C VAL A 94 6.46 -13.21 -16.60
N ASP A 95 7.23 -14.03 -15.89
CA ASP A 95 7.36 -15.46 -16.17
C ASP A 95 6.26 -16.33 -15.57
N ASP A 96 5.59 -15.87 -14.51
CA ASP A 96 4.45 -16.59 -13.91
C ASP A 96 3.13 -15.93 -14.33
N ARG A 97 2.90 -14.67 -13.94
CA ARG A 97 1.58 -14.04 -14.08
C ARG A 97 1.23 -13.70 -15.52
N ALA A 98 2.05 -12.89 -16.18
CA ALA A 98 1.81 -12.50 -17.56
C ALA A 98 1.82 -13.73 -18.47
N ALA A 99 2.79 -14.63 -18.32
CA ALA A 99 2.85 -15.89 -19.07
C ALA A 99 1.56 -16.71 -18.95
N GLU A 100 0.99 -16.85 -17.74
CA GLU A 100 -0.27 -17.57 -17.54
C GLU A 100 -1.45 -16.88 -18.25
N TYR A 101 -1.56 -15.56 -18.19
CA TYR A 101 -2.64 -14.83 -18.87
C TYR A 101 -2.50 -14.88 -20.40
N ILE A 102 -1.27 -14.82 -20.92
CA ILE A 102 -0.97 -15.01 -22.34
C ILE A 102 -1.32 -16.44 -22.78
N ARG A 103 -0.99 -17.44 -21.95
CA ARG A 103 -1.37 -18.83 -22.23
C ARG A 103 -2.88 -19.00 -22.30
N ARG A 104 -3.62 -18.40 -21.36
CA ARG A 104 -5.09 -18.41 -21.35
C ARG A 104 -5.66 -17.76 -22.59
N SER A 105 -5.18 -16.56 -22.95
CA SER A 105 -5.66 -15.86 -24.15
C SER A 105 -5.45 -16.69 -25.43
N ARG A 106 -4.30 -17.34 -25.56
CA ARG A 106 -3.98 -18.22 -26.71
C ARG A 106 -4.78 -19.52 -26.71
N SER A 107 -5.29 -19.96 -25.56
CA SER A 107 -6.18 -21.14 -25.44
C SER A 107 -7.67 -20.82 -25.61
N THR A 108 -8.02 -19.55 -25.79
CA THR A 108 -9.41 -19.09 -25.89
C THR A 108 -9.75 -18.72 -27.34
N ASP A 109 -10.80 -19.36 -27.88
CA ASP A 109 -11.28 -19.06 -29.24
C ASP A 109 -12.16 -17.81 -29.30
N ALA A 110 -12.89 -17.51 -28.22
CA ALA A 110 -13.82 -16.38 -28.17
C ALA A 110 -13.06 -15.04 -28.13
N ALA A 111 -13.22 -14.21 -29.17
CA ALA A 111 -12.51 -12.94 -29.33
C ALA A 111 -12.61 -12.00 -28.11
N GLN A 112 -13.78 -11.87 -27.49
CA GLN A 112 -13.97 -11.02 -26.30
C GLN A 112 -13.18 -11.53 -25.09
N GLU A 113 -13.23 -12.84 -24.83
CA GLU A 113 -12.54 -13.43 -23.69
C GLU A 113 -11.03 -13.47 -23.92
N LYS A 114 -10.59 -13.71 -25.16
CA LYS A 114 -9.19 -13.57 -25.57
C LYS A 114 -8.68 -12.16 -25.27
N ASN A 115 -9.41 -11.12 -25.70
CA ASN A 115 -9.04 -9.72 -25.46
C ASN A 115 -8.99 -9.39 -23.96
N TYR A 116 -9.92 -9.91 -23.17
CA TYR A 116 -9.89 -9.76 -21.71
C TYR A 116 -8.60 -10.30 -21.08
N TRP A 117 -8.21 -11.54 -21.43
CA TRP A 117 -6.96 -12.13 -20.93
C TRP A 117 -5.72 -11.37 -21.43
N GLN A 118 -5.71 -10.92 -22.69
CA GLN A 118 -4.64 -10.07 -23.22
C GLN A 118 -4.55 -8.74 -22.48
N GLY A 119 -5.67 -8.10 -22.15
CA GLY A 119 -5.72 -6.87 -21.37
C GLY A 119 -5.12 -7.02 -19.98
N ILE A 120 -5.40 -8.13 -19.29
CA ILE A 120 -4.77 -8.44 -17.99
C ILE A 120 -3.26 -8.63 -18.15
N ALA A 121 -2.83 -9.41 -19.16
CA ALA A 121 -1.42 -9.62 -19.43
C ALA A 121 -0.68 -8.30 -19.69
N ILE A 122 -1.25 -7.42 -20.53
CA ILE A 122 -0.70 -6.09 -20.82
C ILE A 122 -0.61 -5.25 -19.55
N GLY A 123 -1.63 -5.29 -18.68
CA GLY A 123 -1.60 -4.59 -17.38
C GLY A 123 -0.45 -5.04 -16.48
N VAL A 124 -0.26 -6.36 -16.34
CA VAL A 124 0.86 -6.91 -15.55
C VAL A 124 2.22 -6.56 -16.16
N LEU A 125 2.36 -6.67 -17.48
CA LEU A 125 3.56 -6.24 -18.19
C LEU A 125 3.78 -4.72 -18.03
N GLY A 126 2.70 -3.94 -17.90
CA GLY A 126 2.64 -2.54 -17.48
C GLY A 126 3.43 -2.26 -16.22
N GLU A 127 2.92 -2.81 -15.12
CA GLU A 127 3.48 -2.66 -13.77
C GLU A 127 4.94 -3.13 -13.70
N ALA A 128 5.27 -4.23 -14.37
CA ALA A 128 6.64 -4.74 -14.44
C ALA A 128 7.59 -3.77 -15.16
N ALA A 129 7.15 -3.09 -16.23
CA ALA A 129 7.96 -2.11 -16.94
C ALA A 129 8.20 -0.83 -16.11
N ASP A 130 7.20 -0.40 -15.34
CA ASP A 130 7.33 0.76 -14.45
C ASP A 130 8.36 0.48 -13.34
N ASP A 131 8.31 -0.73 -12.77
CA ASP A 131 9.29 -1.21 -11.79
C ASP A 131 10.72 -1.23 -12.36
N LEU A 132 10.90 -1.71 -13.61
CA LEU A 132 12.20 -1.72 -14.28
C LEU A 132 12.71 -0.32 -14.63
N SER A 133 11.81 0.58 -15.02
CA SER A 133 12.16 1.98 -15.31
C SER A 133 12.70 2.67 -14.05
N ARG A 134 12.08 2.41 -12.89
CA ARG A 134 12.59 2.91 -11.61
C ARG A 134 13.99 2.38 -11.28
N VAL A 135 14.29 1.13 -11.61
CA VAL A 135 15.64 0.56 -11.45
C VAL A 135 16.63 1.23 -12.40
N LEU A 136 16.26 1.42 -13.68
CA LEU A 136 17.11 2.12 -14.64
C LEU A 136 17.45 3.54 -14.21
N ASP A 137 16.43 4.32 -13.80
CA ASP A 137 16.62 5.70 -13.34
C ASP A 137 17.54 5.76 -12.12
N ALA A 138 17.40 4.83 -11.18
CA ALA A 138 18.29 4.72 -10.05
C ALA A 138 19.73 4.34 -10.46
N THR A 139 19.90 3.42 -11.42
CA THR A 139 21.23 3.04 -11.94
C THR A 139 21.90 4.15 -12.77
N ALA A 140 21.13 5.10 -13.31
CA ALA A 140 21.68 6.23 -14.05
C ALA A 140 22.33 7.26 -13.13
N LEU A 141 21.89 7.33 -11.87
CA LEU A 141 22.35 8.29 -10.86
C LEU A 141 23.48 7.74 -9.97
N ASP A 142 23.67 6.41 -9.93
CA ASP A 142 24.64 5.76 -9.05
C ASP A 142 25.57 4.80 -9.82
N LEU A 143 26.86 5.16 -9.90
CA LEU A 143 27.93 4.39 -10.55
C LEU A 143 28.21 3.02 -9.88
N GLU A 144 27.77 2.81 -8.63
CA GLU A 144 28.02 1.59 -7.88
C GLU A 144 26.94 0.51 -8.10
N ILE A 145 25.78 0.88 -8.66
CA ILE A 145 24.78 -0.08 -9.16
C ILE A 145 25.32 -0.66 -10.48
N LYS A 146 26.20 -1.64 -10.32
CA LYS A 146 27.02 -2.30 -11.34
C LYS A 146 26.25 -2.60 -12.64
N THR A 147 26.99 -2.60 -13.74
CA THR A 147 26.55 -3.00 -15.09
C THR A 147 25.65 -4.23 -15.12
N LEU A 148 25.92 -5.24 -14.29
CA LEU A 148 25.09 -6.45 -14.18
C LEU A 148 23.61 -6.19 -13.90
N VAL A 149 23.29 -5.27 -12.98
CA VAL A 149 21.90 -4.94 -12.65
C VAL A 149 21.25 -4.23 -13.83
N ARG A 150 21.95 -3.24 -14.42
CA ARG A 150 21.48 -2.51 -15.60
C ARG A 150 21.25 -3.45 -16.80
N ASP A 151 22.20 -4.33 -17.09
CA ASP A 151 22.14 -5.26 -18.22
C ASP A 151 20.94 -6.23 -18.04
N ALA A 152 20.76 -6.77 -16.83
CA ALA A 152 19.60 -7.59 -16.50
C ALA A 152 18.28 -6.81 -16.62
N THR A 153 18.23 -5.57 -16.16
CA THR A 153 17.05 -4.69 -16.30
C THR A 153 16.71 -4.46 -17.78
N GLN A 154 17.71 -4.20 -18.62
CA GLN A 154 17.52 -4.01 -20.07
C GLN A 154 17.03 -5.28 -20.76
N GLU A 155 17.54 -6.45 -20.36
CA GLU A 155 17.06 -7.74 -20.87
C GLU A 155 15.56 -7.94 -20.58
N TRP A 156 15.13 -7.64 -19.35
CA TRP A 156 13.72 -7.73 -18.97
C TRP A 156 12.84 -6.74 -19.73
N ILE A 157 13.29 -5.51 -19.94
CA ILE A 157 12.56 -4.51 -20.73
C ILE A 157 12.36 -5.01 -22.16
N SER A 158 13.44 -5.48 -22.80
CA SER A 158 13.38 -6.04 -24.16
C SER A 158 12.38 -7.20 -24.28
N LYS A 159 12.37 -8.09 -23.28
CA LYS A 159 11.42 -9.20 -23.22
C LYS A 159 9.97 -8.71 -23.06
N ILE A 160 9.72 -7.74 -22.18
CA ILE A 160 8.40 -7.15 -22.00
C ILE A 160 7.90 -6.49 -23.29
N ASP A 161 8.76 -5.73 -23.96
CA ASP A 161 8.42 -5.07 -25.22
C ASP A 161 8.10 -6.08 -26.32
N THR A 162 8.86 -7.17 -26.40
CA THR A 162 8.58 -8.29 -27.31
C THR A 162 7.21 -8.91 -27.04
N LEU A 163 6.90 -9.22 -25.77
CA LEU A 163 5.60 -9.81 -25.40
C LEU A 163 4.44 -8.86 -25.68
N ARG A 164 4.60 -7.56 -25.41
CA ARG A 164 3.57 -6.56 -25.72
C ARG A 164 3.34 -6.44 -27.22
N PHE A 165 4.41 -6.46 -28.02
CA PHE A 165 4.32 -6.46 -29.47
C PHE A 165 3.59 -7.70 -29.99
N GLU A 166 3.93 -8.89 -29.49
CA GLU A 166 3.23 -10.14 -29.83
C GLU A 166 1.73 -10.05 -29.51
N LEU A 167 1.37 -9.55 -28.32
CA LEU A 167 -0.03 -9.40 -27.92
C LEU A 167 -0.79 -8.41 -28.80
N ASP A 168 -0.15 -7.33 -29.24
CA ASP A 168 -0.73 -6.40 -30.21
C ASP A 168 -0.94 -7.06 -31.59
N GLN A 169 0.02 -7.87 -32.06
CA GLN A 169 -0.16 -8.64 -33.30
C GLN A 169 -1.31 -9.65 -33.20
N GLU A 170 -1.52 -10.22 -32.02
CA GLU A 170 -2.55 -11.21 -31.72
C GLU A 170 -3.92 -10.60 -31.34
N ASP A 171 -4.06 -9.27 -31.31
CA ASP A 171 -5.30 -8.58 -30.92
C ASP A 171 -6.45 -9.00 -31.86
N PRO A 172 -7.51 -9.66 -31.35
CA PRO A 172 -8.62 -10.14 -32.17
C PRO A 172 -9.42 -9.01 -32.84
N PHE A 173 -9.25 -7.76 -32.42
CA PHE A 173 -9.95 -6.60 -32.96
C PHE A 173 -9.06 -5.66 -33.78
N ARG A 174 -7.81 -6.05 -34.08
CA ARG A 174 -6.84 -5.20 -34.77
C ARG A 174 -7.31 -4.68 -36.13
N GLN A 175 -8.07 -5.47 -36.89
CA GLN A 175 -8.57 -5.09 -38.22
C GLN A 175 -9.77 -4.13 -38.19
N ILE A 176 -10.35 -3.89 -37.01
CA ILE A 176 -11.55 -3.06 -36.83
C ILE A 176 -11.16 -1.61 -36.44
N ARG A 177 -9.87 -1.34 -36.20
CA ARG A 177 -9.35 -0.01 -35.86
C ARG A 177 -8.82 0.74 -37.07
#